data_AF-A0A8B6CJ22-F1
#
_entry.id   AF-A0A8B6CJ22-F1
#
_cell.length_a   1.000
_cell.length_b   1.000
_cell.length_c   1.000
_cell.angle_alpha   90.00
_cell.angle_beta   90.00
_cell.angle_gamma   90.00
#
_symmetry.space_group_name_H-M   'P 1'
#
loop_
_entity.id
_entity.type
_entity.pdbx_description
1 polymer ?
#
loop_
_entity_poly.entity_id
_entity_poly.type
_entity_poly.pdbx_seq_one_letter_code
_entity_poly.pdbx_strand_id
1 'polypeptide(L)'
;MDEHVHQNSDGNWEAPLPFRYPRQRLPNNRSHAFKRAMNLDVSLRRDEKKKEHFFQFMEKVLERKHAEIAPPLSQEEERWYLPIFGVYHPRKPDKIRAVFDSSAKVCKYFS
;
A
#
# COMPACT_ATOMS: atom_id res chain seq x y z
N MET A 1 16.90 17.73 -0.62
CA MET A 1 15.56 18.34 -0.61
C MET A 1 15.02 18.12 -2.00
N ASP A 2 14.05 17.22 -2.15
CA ASP A 2 13.63 16.66 -3.45
C ASP A 2 12.94 17.70 -4.33
N GLU A 3 13.52 17.96 -5.52
CA GLU A 3 13.09 18.95 -6.51
C GLU A 3 11.75 18.60 -7.24
N HIS A 4 10.98 17.61 -6.76
CA HIS A 4 9.85 17.04 -7.53
C HIS A 4 8.53 16.91 -6.75
N VAL A 5 8.43 17.50 -5.56
CA VAL A 5 7.16 17.58 -4.83
C VAL A 5 6.37 18.81 -5.33
N HIS A 6 5.16 18.62 -5.83
CA HIS A 6 4.32 19.71 -6.34
C HIS A 6 2.85 19.52 -5.95
N GLN A 7 2.04 20.57 -6.07
CA GLN A 7 0.58 20.47 -5.91
C GLN A 7 -0.08 20.25 -7.27
N ASN A 8 -0.98 19.28 -7.35
CA ASN A 8 -1.79 19.05 -8.55
C ASN A 8 -2.97 20.05 -8.64
N SER A 9 -3.73 20.00 -9.73
CA SER A 9 -4.87 20.91 -9.97
C SER A 9 -5.99 20.80 -8.92
N ASP A 10 -6.05 19.70 -8.19
CA ASP A 10 -7.02 19.44 -7.11
C ASP A 10 -6.49 19.88 -5.74
N GLY A 11 -5.30 20.48 -5.66
CA GLY A 11 -4.66 20.93 -4.42
C GLY A 11 -3.99 19.81 -3.61
N ASN A 12 -3.82 18.62 -4.17
CA ASN A 12 -3.13 17.51 -3.52
C ASN A 12 -1.63 17.60 -3.75
N TRP A 13 -0.83 17.28 -2.71
CA TRP A 13 0.62 17.15 -2.84
C TRP A 13 0.99 15.82 -3.48
N GLU A 14 1.70 15.89 -4.61
CA GLU A 14 2.21 14.73 -5.33
C GLU A 14 3.73 14.73 -5.33
N ALA A 15 4.31 13.53 -5.26
CA ALA A 15 5.74 13.31 -5.35
C ALA A 15 6.00 12.04 -6.17
N PRO A 16 7.09 11.98 -6.95
CA PRO A 16 7.47 10.74 -7.60
C PRO A 16 7.79 9.68 -6.54
N LEU A 17 7.59 8.41 -6.92
CA LEU A 17 8.04 7.31 -6.08
C LEU A 17 9.56 7.43 -5.87
N PRO A 18 10.04 7.28 -4.62
CA PRO A 18 11.44 7.54 -4.27
C PRO A 18 12.31 6.34 -4.70
N PHE A 19 12.47 6.13 -6.01
CA PHE A 19 13.29 5.05 -6.54
C PHE A 19 14.77 5.34 -6.32
N ARG A 20 15.54 4.31 -5.93
CA ARG A 20 16.99 4.40 -5.88
C ARG A 20 17.56 4.60 -7.28
N TYR A 21 18.63 5.39 -7.38
CA TYR A 21 19.39 5.56 -8.60
C TYR A 21 20.59 4.61 -8.64
N PRO A 22 20.85 3.92 -9.78
CA PRO A 22 20.04 3.90 -11.00
C PRO A 22 18.73 3.11 -10.81
N ARG A 23 17.64 3.54 -11.47
CA ARG A 23 16.34 2.83 -11.39
C ARG A 23 16.49 1.43 -11.96
N GLN A 24 16.35 0.45 -11.09
CA GLN A 24 16.33 -0.96 -11.47
C GLN A 24 14.90 -1.41 -11.77
N ARG A 25 14.76 -2.42 -12.62
CA ARG A 25 13.48 -3.07 -12.85
C ARG A 25 13.05 -3.80 -11.57
N LEU A 26 11.83 -3.52 -11.09
CA LEU A 26 11.25 -4.17 -9.93
C LEU A 26 10.92 -5.64 -10.25
N PRO A 27 11.34 -6.59 -9.39
CA PRO A 27 10.96 -7.98 -9.55
C PRO A 27 9.50 -8.16 -9.18
N ASN A 28 8.83 -9.11 -9.84
CA ASN A 28 7.48 -9.48 -9.47
C ASN A 28 7.47 -10.16 -8.07
N ASN A 29 7.03 -9.42 -7.06
CA ASN A 29 6.97 -9.90 -5.67
C ASN A 29 5.58 -10.47 -5.29
N ARG A 30 4.72 -10.81 -6.26
CA ARG A 30 3.34 -11.27 -6.03
C ARG A 30 3.25 -12.37 -4.99
N SER A 31 4.13 -13.37 -5.03
CA SER A 31 4.14 -14.49 -4.08
C SER A 31 4.32 -14.03 -2.63
N HIS A 32 5.14 -13.00 -2.39
CA HIS A 32 5.39 -12.44 -1.06
C HIS A 32 4.22 -11.58 -0.59
N ALA A 33 3.74 -10.68 -1.45
CA ALA A 33 2.59 -9.83 -1.14
C ALA A 33 1.33 -10.66 -0.88
N PHE A 34 1.11 -11.73 -1.66
CA PHE A 34 -0.02 -12.63 -1.51
C PHE A 34 -0.01 -13.38 -0.17
N LYS A 35 1.15 -13.87 0.28
CA LYS A 35 1.27 -14.47 1.62
C LYS A 35 0.88 -13.49 2.74
N ARG A 36 1.28 -12.22 2.61
CA ARG A 36 0.91 -11.17 3.57
C ARG A 36 -0.59 -10.86 3.52
N ALA A 37 -1.17 -10.81 2.33
CA ALA A 37 -2.61 -10.65 2.14
C ALA A 37 -3.41 -11.80 2.75
N MET A 38 -2.95 -13.05 2.60
CA MET A 38 -3.60 -14.22 3.22
C MET A 38 -3.57 -14.13 4.75
N ASN A 39 -2.44 -13.73 5.34
CA ASN A 39 -2.35 -13.55 6.79
C ASN A 39 -3.30 -12.44 7.29
N LEU A 40 -3.43 -11.35 6.52
CA LEU A 40 -4.40 -10.30 6.80
C LEU A 40 -5.82 -10.87 6.74
N ASP A 41 -6.20 -11.55 5.67
CA ASP A 41 -7.53 -12.18 5.51
C ASP A 41 -7.87 -13.10 6.69
N VAL A 42 -6.96 -14.01 7.07
CA VAL A 42 -7.14 -14.89 8.24
C VAL A 42 -7.33 -14.07 9.52
N SER A 43 -6.57 -12.99 9.69
CA SER A 43 -6.73 -12.12 10.86
C SER A 43 -8.06 -11.36 10.87
N LEU A 44 -8.59 -10.95 9.71
CA LEU A 44 -9.88 -10.26 9.62
C LEU A 44 -11.04 -11.24 9.86
N ARG A 45 -10.95 -12.48 9.37
CA ARG A 45 -11.97 -13.51 9.61
C ARG A 45 -12.11 -13.91 11.08
N ARG A 46 -11.04 -13.79 11.86
CA ARG A 46 -11.02 -14.13 13.29
C ARG A 46 -11.56 -13.02 14.20
N ASP A 47 -11.64 -11.79 13.70
CA ASP A 47 -11.99 -10.60 14.49
C ASP A 47 -12.90 -9.70 13.65
N GLU A 48 -14.21 -9.82 13.88
CA GLU A 48 -15.24 -9.10 13.12
C GLU A 48 -15.10 -7.58 13.26
N LYS A 49 -14.72 -7.09 14.45
CA LYS A 49 -14.49 -5.65 14.70
C LYS A 49 -13.30 -5.14 13.90
N LYS A 50 -12.20 -5.90 13.86
CA LYS A 50 -11.04 -5.56 13.04
C LYS A 50 -11.36 -5.56 11.55
N LYS A 51 -12.17 -6.52 11.08
CA LYS A 51 -12.66 -6.58 9.70
C LYS A 51 -13.49 -5.36 9.33
N GLU A 52 -14.46 -4.99 10.15
CA GLU A 52 -15.29 -3.81 9.95
C GLU A 52 -14.43 -2.54 9.86
N HIS A 53 -13.54 -2.32 10.84
CA HIS A 53 -12.65 -1.17 10.83
C HIS A 53 -11.75 -1.12 9.59
N PHE A 54 -11.23 -2.27 9.16
CA PHE A 54 -10.35 -2.34 7.99
C PHE A 54 -11.10 -2.04 6.69
N PHE A 55 -12.33 -2.52 6.56
CA PHE A 55 -13.18 -2.25 5.39
C PHE A 55 -13.57 -0.77 5.33
N GLN A 56 -14.02 -0.18 6.45
CA GLN A 56 -14.29 1.26 6.52
C GLN A 56 -13.06 2.11 6.20
N PHE A 57 -11.86 1.64 6.55
CA PHE A 57 -10.62 2.33 6.18
C PHE A 57 -10.39 2.27 4.66
N MET A 58 -10.47 1.08 4.06
CA MET A 58 -10.22 0.87 2.63
C MET A 58 -11.27 1.54 1.75
N GLU A 59 -12.54 1.55 2.16
CA GLU A 59 -13.62 2.26 1.49
C GLU A 59 -13.29 3.75 1.38
N LYS A 60 -12.90 4.40 2.48
CA LYS A 60 -12.48 5.81 2.48
C LYS A 60 -11.26 6.08 1.60
N VAL A 61 -10.33 5.13 1.47
CA VAL A 61 -9.17 5.27 0.56
C VAL A 61 -9.64 5.32 -0.90
N LEU A 62 -10.59 4.47 -1.27
CA LEU A 62 -11.16 4.43 -2.62
C LEU A 62 -12.06 5.64 -2.91
N GLU A 63 -12.96 5.99 -1.99
CA GLU A 63 -13.86 7.15 -2.12
C GLU A 63 -13.10 8.47 -2.30
N ARG A 64 -11.97 8.62 -1.59
CA ARG A 64 -11.10 9.80 -1.69
C ARG A 64 -10.15 9.76 -2.88
N LYS A 65 -10.26 8.74 -3.75
CA LYS A 65 -9.38 8.53 -4.91
C LYS A 65 -7.90 8.47 -4.53
N HIS A 66 -7.58 8.00 -3.33
CA HIS A 66 -6.19 7.75 -2.91
C HIS A 66 -5.68 6.39 -3.43
N ALA A 67 -6.58 5.52 -3.87
CA ALA A 67 -6.27 4.32 -4.63
C ALA A 67 -7.36 4.06 -5.66
N GLU A 68 -7.02 3.32 -6.71
CA GLU A 68 -7.94 2.87 -7.75
C GLU A 68 -7.67 1.41 -8.12
N ILE A 69 -8.56 0.84 -8.92
CA ILE A 69 -8.36 -0.50 -9.46
C ILE A 69 -7.19 -0.45 -10.43
N ALA A 70 -6.15 -1.22 -10.15
CA ALA A 70 -4.98 -1.31 -11.03
C ALA A 70 -5.39 -1.87 -12.41
N PRO A 71 -4.88 -1.28 -13.51
CA PRO A 71 -5.17 -1.77 -14.85
C PRO A 71 -4.63 -3.20 -15.05
N PRO A 72 -5.21 -3.98 -15.98
CA PRO A 72 -4.65 -5.26 -16.34
C PRO A 72 -3.25 -5.08 -16.94
N LEU A 73 -2.33 -5.96 -16.56
CA LEU A 73 -0.95 -5.97 -17.05
C LEU A 73 -0.63 -7.29 -17.76
N SER A 74 0.00 -7.21 -18.92
CA SER A 74 0.62 -8.33 -19.65
C SER A 74 1.77 -8.96 -18.87
N GLN A 75 2.06 -10.25 -19.07
CA GLN A 75 3.05 -10.98 -18.26
C GLN A 75 4.45 -10.32 -18.26
N GLU A 76 4.78 -9.60 -19.31
CA GLU A 76 6.07 -8.94 -19.51
C GLU A 76 6.14 -7.54 -18.89
N GLU A 77 5.02 -6.95 -18.47
CA GLU A 77 5.02 -5.64 -17.80
C GLU A 77 5.56 -5.72 -16.38
N GLU A 78 6.37 -4.72 -16.04
CA GLU A 78 6.87 -4.53 -14.68
C GLU A 78 5.70 -4.37 -13.72
N ARG A 79 5.69 -5.17 -12.66
CA ARG A 79 4.68 -5.10 -11.61
C ARG A 79 5.28 -5.40 -10.26
N TRP A 80 4.80 -4.69 -9.26
CA TRP A 80 5.26 -4.83 -7.91
C TRP A 80 4.13 -4.47 -6.95
N TYR A 81 4.03 -5.20 -5.84
CA TYR A 81 2.91 -5.16 -4.92
C TYR A 81 3.37 -4.71 -3.54
N LEU A 82 2.69 -3.72 -2.97
CA LEU A 82 2.88 -3.32 -1.57
C LEU A 82 2.16 -4.33 -0.66
N PRO A 83 2.86 -5.00 0.28
CA PRO A 83 2.19 -5.73 1.34
C PRO A 83 1.35 -4.79 2.20
N ILE A 84 0.18 -5.24 2.64
CA ILE A 84 -0.73 -4.44 3.47
C ILE A 84 -0.97 -5.17 4.79
N PHE A 85 -1.01 -4.42 5.89
CA PHE A 85 -1.45 -4.93 7.19
C PHE A 85 -2.12 -3.83 8.03
N GLY A 86 -3.02 -4.22 8.92
CA GLY A 86 -3.69 -3.29 9.83
C GLY A 86 -2.99 -3.20 11.19
N VAL A 87 -2.80 -1.98 11.68
CA VAL A 87 -2.26 -1.69 13.02
C VAL A 87 -3.20 -0.81 13.83
N TYR A 88 -3.16 -0.98 15.15
CA TYR A 88 -3.84 -0.10 16.10
C TYR A 88 -2.81 0.72 16.86
N HIS A 89 -3.13 2.00 17.08
CA HIS A 89 -2.35 2.82 17.98
C HIS A 89 -2.85 2.61 19.42
N PRO A 90 -1.99 2.39 20.43
CA PRO A 90 -2.43 2.10 21.81
C PRO A 90 -3.40 3.14 22.39
N ARG A 91 -3.18 4.42 22.05
CA ARG A 91 -4.06 5.54 22.45
C ARG A 91 -5.37 5.68 21.66
N LYS A 92 -5.56 4.91 20.58
CA LYS A 92 -6.73 4.95 19.69
C LYS A 92 -7.12 3.51 19.28
N PRO A 93 -7.54 2.66 20.23
CA PRO A 93 -7.78 1.24 20.00
C PRO A 93 -8.92 0.99 19.01
N ASP A 94 -9.86 1.91 18.85
CA ASP A 94 -10.98 1.80 17.91
C ASP A 94 -10.66 2.34 16.51
N LYS A 95 -9.41 2.76 16.25
CA LYS A 95 -9.01 3.31 14.95
C LYS A 95 -7.86 2.53 14.35
N ILE A 96 -8.20 1.66 13.39
CA ILE A 96 -7.21 0.95 12.59
C ILE A 96 -6.53 1.91 11.61
N ARG A 97 -5.27 1.63 11.29
CA ARG A 97 -4.55 2.18 10.15
C ARG A 97 -4.08 1.03 9.28
N ALA A 98 -4.38 1.06 7.98
CA ALA A 98 -3.69 0.17 7.06
C ALA A 98 -2.30 0.76 6.76
N VAL A 99 -1.28 -0.10 6.83
CA VAL A 99 0.10 0.22 6.47
C VAL A 99 0.39 -0.46 5.14
N PHE A 100 0.81 0.34 4.16
CA PHE A 100 1.36 -0.12 2.89
C PHE A 100 2.89 -0.21 3.06
N ASP A 101 3.41 -1.42 3.18
CA ASP A 101 4.78 -1.66 3.65
C ASP A 101 5.82 -1.53 2.54
N SER A 102 6.28 -0.31 2.29
CA SER A 102 7.40 -0.03 1.39
C SER A 102 8.77 -0.34 2.02
N SER A 103 8.83 -0.88 3.23
CA SER A 103 10.06 -1.23 3.94
C SER A 103 10.35 -2.73 3.99
N ALA A 104 9.42 -3.56 3.52
CA ALA A 104 9.60 -5.01 3.49
C ALA A 104 10.91 -5.39 2.77
N LYS A 105 11.52 -6.52 3.11
CA LYS A 105 12.82 -6.93 2.54
C LYS A 105 12.84 -7.03 1.00
N VAL A 106 11.66 -7.11 0.37
CA VAL A 106 11.45 -7.08 -1.09
C VAL A 106 11.47 -5.67 -1.68
N CYS A 107 11.51 -4.63 -0.85
CA CYS A 107 11.44 -3.21 -1.19
C CYS A 107 12.83 -2.53 -1.19
N LYS A 108 13.89 -3.22 -1.59
CA LYS A 108 15.26 -2.64 -1.64
C LYS A 108 15.46 -1.60 -2.77
N TYR A 109 14.39 -1.27 -3.48
CA TYR A 109 14.38 -0.45 -4.68
C TYR A 109 13.98 1.00 -4.41
N PHE A 110 13.51 1.30 -3.20
CA PHE A 110 13.14 2.64 -2.75
C PHE A 110 14.24 3.23 -1.85
N SER A 111 14.55 4.51 -1.99
CA SER A 111 15.57 5.24 -1.22
C SER A 111 15.12 5.53 0.20
#